data_AF-A0A345V8T6-F1
#
_entry.id   AF-A0A345V8T6-F1
#
_cell.length_a   1.000
_cell.length_b   1.000
_cell.length_c   1.000
_cell.angle_alpha   90.00
_cell.angle_beta   90.00
_cell.angle_gamma   90.00
#
_symmetry.space_group_name_H-M   'P 1'
#
loop_
_entity.id
_entity.type
_entity.pdbx_description
1 polymer ?
#
loop_
_entity_poly.entity_id
_entity_poly.type
_entity_poly.pdbx_seq_one_letter_code
_entity_poly.pdbx_strand_id
1 'polypeptide(L)'
;MNTDSAPLPDNYDTFLARLDAATASLSTRAASLDKALSAVSLLLVPYESAVTEWEQRRLHVGGQLDRHARSPQSYTALIELHDVARKMESMLRGRAQVITDKLSLMLERREAIHRSLQELELSRVKLNSSRMLSQDREKLGRIFSDLAGSSIPASPLPDSGLLSDLQEAREAVILAEALMELKGY
;
A
#
# COMPACT_ATOMS: atom_id res chain seq x y z
N MET A 1 -37.57 29.38 -18.33
CA MET A 1 -36.33 28.60 -18.23
C MET A 1 -36.16 28.26 -16.76
N ASN A 2 -36.63 27.07 -16.35
CA ASN A 2 -36.44 26.57 -14.99
C ASN A 2 -35.16 25.74 -14.99
N THR A 3 -34.13 26.22 -14.30
CA THR A 3 -32.99 25.39 -13.93
C THR A 3 -33.44 24.49 -12.80
N ASP A 4 -33.56 23.20 -13.09
CA ASP A 4 -33.67 22.12 -12.11
C ASP A 4 -32.52 22.24 -11.10
N SER A 5 -32.79 22.88 -9.96
CA SER A 5 -31.98 22.74 -8.76
C SER A 5 -32.36 21.43 -8.09
N ALA A 6 -32.16 20.31 -8.79
CA ALA A 6 -32.11 19.02 -8.12
C ALA A 6 -30.94 19.08 -7.12
N PRO A 7 -31.12 18.69 -5.85
CA PRO A 7 -30.00 18.61 -4.91
C PRO A 7 -28.93 17.73 -5.57
N LEU A 8 -27.69 18.24 -5.66
CA LEU A 8 -26.58 17.43 -6.15
C LEU A 8 -26.59 16.12 -5.36
N PRO A 9 -26.67 14.95 -6.02
CA PRO A 9 -26.70 13.69 -5.30
C PRO A 9 -25.46 13.62 -4.41
N ASP A 10 -25.64 13.26 -3.13
CA ASP A 10 -24.56 13.10 -2.16
C ASP A 10 -23.72 11.88 -2.57
N ASN A 11 -22.84 12.10 -3.54
CA ASN A 11 -21.97 11.08 -4.10
C ASN A 11 -20.85 10.69 -3.13
N TYR A 12 -20.64 11.48 -2.06
CA TYR A 12 -19.59 11.23 -1.07
C TYR A 12 -19.74 9.85 -0.42
N ASP A 13 -20.97 9.45 -0.07
CA ASP A 13 -21.22 8.13 0.52
C ASP A 13 -20.89 6.98 -0.45
N THR A 14 -21.15 7.17 -1.74
CA THR A 14 -20.79 6.18 -2.78
C THR A 14 -19.27 6.09 -2.97
N PHE A 15 -18.56 7.23 -2.92
CA PHE A 15 -17.10 7.26 -3.00
C PHE A 15 -16.44 6.66 -1.76
N LEU A 16 -16.94 6.98 -0.56
CA LEU A 16 -16.48 6.38 0.70
C LEU A 16 -16.69 4.87 0.70
N ALA A 17 -17.86 4.38 0.29
CA ALA A 17 -18.13 2.95 0.20
C ALA A 17 -17.18 2.24 -0.80
N ARG A 18 -16.86 2.87 -1.93
CA ARG A 18 -15.87 2.35 -2.89
C ARG A 18 -14.45 2.34 -2.33
N LEU A 19 -14.05 3.38 -1.61
CA LEU A 19 -12.76 3.43 -0.92
C LEU A 19 -12.67 2.32 0.15
N ASP A 20 -13.69 2.15 0.97
CA ASP A 20 -13.73 1.09 1.99
C ASP A 20 -13.64 -0.30 1.36
N ALA A 21 -14.37 -0.56 0.26
CA ALA A 21 -14.29 -1.81 -0.47
C ALA A 21 -12.89 -2.05 -1.08
N ALA A 22 -12.26 -1.01 -1.64
CA ALA A 22 -10.90 -1.09 -2.19
C ALA A 22 -9.88 -1.38 -1.08
N THR A 23 -9.97 -0.69 0.05
CA THR A 23 -9.12 -0.87 1.24
C THR A 23 -9.26 -2.28 1.82
N ALA A 24 -10.49 -2.79 1.94
CA ALA A 24 -10.74 -4.15 2.43
C ALA A 24 -10.15 -5.22 1.48
N SER A 25 -10.33 -5.04 0.18
CA SER A 25 -9.77 -5.90 -0.86
C SER A 25 -8.23 -5.92 -0.83
N LEU A 26 -7.60 -4.74 -0.77
CA LEU A 26 -6.13 -4.63 -0.69
C LEU A 26 -5.58 -5.18 0.62
N SER A 27 -6.25 -4.93 1.75
CA SER A 27 -5.87 -5.50 3.06
C SER A 27 -5.91 -7.03 3.05
N THR A 28 -6.95 -7.62 2.43
CA THR A 28 -7.05 -9.07 2.25
C THR A 28 -5.91 -9.61 1.40
N ARG A 29 -5.56 -8.91 0.30
CA ARG A 29 -4.41 -9.27 -0.54
C ARG A 29 -3.09 -9.16 0.23
N ALA A 30 -2.89 -8.11 1.02
CA ALA A 30 -1.72 -7.95 1.87
C ALA A 30 -1.58 -9.12 2.85
N ALA A 31 -2.64 -9.47 3.58
CA ALA A 31 -2.64 -10.61 4.50
C ALA A 31 -2.33 -11.95 3.80
N SER A 32 -2.86 -12.15 2.59
CA SER A 32 -2.55 -13.34 1.78
C SER A 32 -1.09 -13.37 1.33
N LEU A 33 -0.54 -12.21 0.97
CA LEU A 33 0.85 -12.07 0.55
C LEU A 33 1.81 -12.29 1.72
N ASP A 34 1.49 -11.79 2.92
CA ASP A 34 2.28 -12.02 4.13
C ASP A 34 2.35 -13.52 4.48
N LYS A 35 1.22 -14.24 4.37
CA LYS A 35 1.20 -15.70 4.54
C LYS A 35 2.07 -16.41 3.51
N ALA A 36 1.98 -16.00 2.25
CA ALA A 36 2.78 -16.58 1.17
C ALA A 36 4.28 -16.28 1.35
N LEU A 37 4.63 -15.04 1.75
CA LEU A 37 6.00 -14.64 2.07
C LEU A 37 6.57 -15.53 3.18
N SER A 38 5.85 -15.68 4.29
CA SER A 38 6.26 -16.55 5.39
C SER A 38 6.50 -17.99 4.92
N ALA A 39 5.57 -18.55 4.13
CA ALA A 39 5.71 -19.92 3.61
C ALA A 39 6.93 -20.08 2.69
N VAL A 40 7.19 -19.12 1.80
CA VAL A 40 8.34 -19.17 0.88
C VAL A 40 9.66 -18.95 1.62
N SER A 41 9.69 -18.07 2.63
CA SER A 41 10.89 -17.85 3.45
C SER A 41 11.31 -19.11 4.21
N LEU A 42 10.35 -19.92 4.66
CA LEU A 42 10.64 -21.21 5.31
C LEU A 42 11.29 -22.22 4.36
N LEU A 43 11.08 -22.10 3.05
CA LEU A 43 11.71 -22.97 2.06
C LEU A 43 13.18 -22.62 1.83
N LEU A 44 13.61 -21.38 2.07
CA LEU A 44 14.97 -20.94 1.76
C LEU A 44 16.02 -21.62 2.66
N VAL A 45 15.75 -21.64 3.98
CA VAL A 45 16.65 -22.20 5.00
C VAL A 45 17.16 -23.62 4.69
N PRO A 46 16.29 -24.61 4.36
CA PRO A 46 16.78 -25.95 4.05
C PRO A 46 17.62 -26.00 2.77
N TYR A 47 17.34 -25.16 1.76
CA TYR A 47 18.19 -25.11 0.56
C TYR A 47 19.56 -24.50 0.84
N GLU A 48 19.64 -23.43 1.62
CA GLU A 48 20.91 -22.81 2.01
C GLU A 48 21.77 -23.75 2.87
N SER A 49 21.15 -24.46 3.82
CA SER A 49 21.82 -25.52 4.59
C SER A 49 22.35 -26.61 3.67
N ALA A 50 21.52 -27.09 2.74
CA ALA A 50 21.93 -28.14 1.81
C ALA A 50 23.05 -27.70 0.86
N VAL A 51 23.05 -26.44 0.40
CA VAL A 51 24.17 -25.88 -0.39
C VAL A 51 25.47 -25.96 0.42
N THR A 52 25.43 -25.52 1.68
CA THR A 52 26.59 -25.51 2.56
C THR A 52 27.13 -26.92 2.82
N GLU A 53 26.24 -27.89 3.07
CA GLU A 53 26.63 -29.30 3.25
C GLU A 53 27.29 -29.88 2.00
N TRP A 54 26.74 -29.62 0.81
CA TRP A 54 27.29 -30.12 -0.44
C TRP A 54 28.61 -29.43 -0.82
N GLU A 55 28.75 -28.14 -0.51
CA GLU A 55 30.01 -27.42 -0.64
C GLU A 55 31.10 -28.03 0.26
N GLN A 56 30.78 -28.29 1.53
CA GLN A 56 31.69 -28.97 2.46
C GLN A 56 32.10 -30.36 1.96
N ARG A 57 31.15 -31.15 1.46
CA ARG A 57 31.43 -32.46 0.85
C ARG A 57 32.34 -32.34 -0.37
N ARG A 58 32.08 -31.37 -1.26
CA ARG A 58 32.90 -31.13 -2.45
C ARG A 58 34.35 -30.78 -2.06
N LEU A 59 34.52 -29.88 -1.10
CA LEU A 59 35.83 -29.47 -0.59
C LEU A 59 36.56 -30.64 0.08
N HIS A 60 35.84 -31.46 0.86
CA HIS A 60 36.41 -32.64 1.49
C HIS A 60 36.91 -33.66 0.45
N VAL A 61 36.08 -34.00 -0.54
CA VAL A 61 36.47 -34.95 -1.61
C VAL A 61 37.58 -34.37 -2.49
N GLY A 62 37.56 -33.06 -2.78
CA GLY A 62 38.65 -32.37 -3.49
C GLY A 62 39.97 -32.50 -2.74
N GLY A 63 39.98 -32.26 -1.42
CA GLY A 63 41.17 -32.44 -0.59
C GLY A 63 41.64 -33.89 -0.49
N GLN A 64 40.75 -34.88 -0.65
CA GLN A 64 41.14 -36.29 -0.75
C GLN A 64 41.76 -36.62 -2.12
N LEU A 65 41.20 -36.07 -3.21
CA LEU A 65 41.74 -36.22 -4.57
C LEU A 65 43.18 -35.68 -4.67
N ASP A 66 43.43 -34.50 -4.12
CA ASP A 66 44.75 -33.85 -4.16
C ASP A 66 45.84 -34.66 -3.44
N ARG A 67 45.44 -35.49 -2.46
CA ARG A 67 46.35 -36.30 -1.63
C ARG A 67 46.45 -37.75 -2.10
N HIS A 68 45.67 -38.15 -3.10
CA HIS A 68 45.54 -39.56 -3.46
C HIS A 68 46.65 -40.04 -4.39
N ALA A 69 47.43 -41.02 -3.94
CA ALA A 69 48.64 -41.46 -4.66
C ALA A 69 48.67 -42.97 -4.99
N ARG A 70 47.62 -43.75 -4.70
CA ARG A 70 47.82 -45.22 -4.51
C ARG A 70 46.93 -46.18 -5.30
N SER A 71 45.67 -45.86 -5.60
CA SER A 71 44.80 -46.81 -6.34
C SER A 71 43.96 -46.11 -7.42
N PRO A 72 44.01 -46.58 -8.68
CA PRO A 72 43.23 -46.00 -9.78
C PRO A 72 41.72 -46.09 -9.56
N GLN A 73 41.22 -47.21 -9.02
CA GLN A 73 39.78 -47.41 -8.82
C GLN A 73 39.21 -46.46 -7.77
N SER A 74 39.93 -46.23 -6.67
CA SER A 74 39.50 -45.26 -5.67
C SER A 74 39.67 -43.82 -6.14
N TYR A 75 40.65 -43.55 -7.01
CA TYR A 75 40.77 -42.24 -7.66
C TYR A 75 39.55 -41.94 -8.54
N THR A 76 39.14 -42.89 -9.39
CA THR A 76 37.94 -42.75 -10.22
C THR A 76 36.68 -42.54 -9.39
N ALA A 77 36.50 -43.31 -8.32
CA ALA A 77 35.35 -43.15 -7.41
C ALA A 77 35.35 -41.75 -6.74
N LEU A 78 36.52 -41.24 -6.34
CA LEU A 78 36.63 -39.89 -5.76
C LEU A 78 36.30 -38.80 -6.79
N ILE A 79 36.70 -38.95 -8.05
CA ILE A 79 36.32 -38.03 -9.13
C ILE A 79 34.80 -38.01 -9.30
N GLU A 80 34.18 -39.19 -9.38
CA GLU A 80 32.73 -39.31 -9.53
C GLU A 80 31.99 -38.66 -8.36
N LEU A 81 32.45 -38.86 -7.12
CA LEU A 81 31.89 -38.22 -5.93
C LEU A 81 32.07 -36.70 -5.96
N HIS A 82 33.22 -36.21 -6.41
CA HIS A 82 33.47 -34.77 -6.55
C HIS A 82 32.54 -34.15 -7.59
N ASP A 83 32.33 -34.83 -8.72
CA ASP A 83 31.42 -34.39 -9.78
C ASP A 83 29.96 -34.38 -9.33
N VAL A 84 29.51 -35.40 -8.61
CA VAL A 84 28.18 -35.44 -8.01
C VAL A 84 28.02 -34.29 -7.01
N ALA A 85 29.01 -34.07 -6.12
CA ALA A 85 28.96 -33.00 -5.14
C ALA A 85 28.86 -31.61 -5.81
N ARG A 86 29.65 -31.38 -6.86
CA ARG A 86 29.59 -30.16 -7.67
C ARG A 86 28.23 -29.96 -8.33
N LYS A 87 27.64 -31.01 -8.92
CA LYS A 87 26.32 -30.94 -9.56
C LYS A 87 25.22 -30.64 -8.54
N MET A 88 25.25 -31.31 -7.38
CA MET A 88 24.28 -31.11 -6.32
C MET A 88 24.36 -29.71 -5.72
N GLU A 89 25.56 -29.22 -5.43
CA GLU A 89 25.78 -27.85 -4.96
C GLU A 89 25.22 -26.83 -5.94
N SER A 90 25.58 -26.94 -7.23
CA SER A 90 25.11 -26.02 -8.28
C SER A 90 23.58 -26.03 -8.43
N MET A 91 22.97 -27.22 -8.43
CA MET A 91 21.52 -27.37 -8.52
C MET A 91 20.81 -26.71 -7.33
N LEU A 92 21.29 -26.97 -6.11
CA LEU A 92 20.68 -26.41 -4.88
C LEU A 92 20.88 -24.91 -4.80
N ARG A 93 22.04 -24.39 -5.20
CA ARG A 93 22.33 -22.96 -5.28
C ARG A 93 21.39 -22.27 -6.28
N GLY A 94 21.14 -22.90 -7.43
CA GLY A 94 20.15 -22.41 -8.40
C GLY A 94 18.73 -22.37 -7.83
N ARG A 95 18.32 -23.39 -7.06
CA ARG A 95 17.00 -23.41 -6.40
C ARG A 95 16.89 -22.34 -5.30
N ALA A 96 17.93 -22.17 -4.48
CA ALA A 96 17.99 -21.12 -3.48
C ALA A 96 17.87 -19.74 -4.12
N GLN A 97 18.59 -19.50 -5.22
CA GLN A 97 18.51 -18.23 -5.97
C GLN A 97 17.10 -17.95 -6.48
N VAL A 98 16.43 -18.94 -7.09
CA VAL A 98 15.04 -18.77 -7.56
C VAL A 98 14.08 -18.42 -6.42
N ILE A 99 14.28 -19.00 -5.24
CA ILE A 99 13.48 -18.68 -4.04
C ILE A 99 13.77 -17.25 -3.57
N THR A 100 15.05 -16.85 -3.52
CA THR A 100 15.46 -15.49 -3.16
C THR A 100 14.88 -14.45 -4.11
N ASP A 101 14.95 -14.69 -5.43
CA ASP A 101 14.35 -13.82 -6.45
C ASP A 101 12.83 -13.75 -6.30
N LYS A 102 12.19 -14.86 -5.93
CA LYS A 102 10.74 -14.87 -5.67
C LYS A 102 10.40 -14.04 -4.44
N LEU A 103 11.19 -14.15 -3.38
CA LEU A 103 11.01 -13.39 -2.14
C LEU A 103 11.17 -11.89 -2.38
N SER A 104 12.19 -11.45 -3.13
CA SER A 104 12.38 -10.03 -3.44
C SER A 104 11.18 -9.44 -4.18
N LEU A 105 10.68 -10.12 -5.22
CA LEU A 105 9.49 -9.70 -5.95
C LEU A 105 8.24 -9.63 -5.06
N MET A 106 8.09 -10.57 -4.12
CA MET A 106 6.97 -10.57 -3.18
C MET A 106 7.07 -9.44 -2.16
N LEU A 107 8.29 -9.10 -1.70
CA LEU A 107 8.54 -7.96 -0.83
C LEU A 107 8.25 -6.62 -1.52
N GLU A 108 8.68 -6.46 -2.78
CA GLU A 108 8.35 -5.29 -3.60
C GLU A 108 6.84 -5.12 -3.76
N ARG A 109 6.13 -6.23 -4.02
CA ARG A 109 4.67 -6.21 -4.14
C ARG A 109 3.99 -5.87 -2.82
N ARG A 110 4.53 -6.33 -1.68
CA ARG A 110 4.04 -5.98 -0.35
C ARG A 110 4.17 -4.48 -0.10
N GLU A 111 5.31 -3.91 -0.45
CA GLU A 111 5.55 -2.47 -0.30
C GLU A 111 4.64 -1.64 -1.22
N ALA A 112 4.40 -2.10 -2.45
CA ALA A 112 3.44 -1.46 -3.34
C ALA A 112 2.02 -1.47 -2.76
N ILE A 113 1.55 -2.59 -2.20
CA ILE A 113 0.24 -2.67 -1.55
C ILE A 113 0.17 -1.75 -0.33
N HIS A 114 1.23 -1.69 0.48
CA HIS A 114 1.27 -0.83 1.65
C HIS A 114 1.18 0.66 1.27
N ARG A 115 1.91 1.09 0.25
CA ARG A 115 1.81 2.45 -0.30
C ARG A 115 0.40 2.75 -0.80
N SER A 116 -0.21 1.85 -1.58
CA SER A 116 -1.59 2.05 -2.03
C SER A 116 -2.59 2.15 -0.88
N LEU A 117 -2.41 1.38 0.20
CA LEU A 117 -3.26 1.50 1.39
C LEU A 117 -3.11 2.87 2.07
N GLN A 118 -1.89 3.38 2.18
CA GLN A 118 -1.64 4.73 2.71
C GLN A 118 -2.28 5.81 1.83
N GLU A 119 -2.15 5.70 0.50
CA GLU A 119 -2.76 6.63 -0.46
C GLU A 119 -4.28 6.63 -0.39
N LEU A 120 -4.91 5.45 -0.20
CA LEU A 120 -6.35 5.35 -0.01
C LEU A 120 -6.82 5.98 1.30
N GLU A 121 -6.06 5.81 2.39
CA GLU A 121 -6.36 6.47 3.67
C GLU A 121 -6.24 7.99 3.56
N LEU A 122 -5.20 8.49 2.89
CA LEU A 122 -5.09 9.92 2.57
C LEU A 122 -6.28 10.40 1.74
N SER A 123 -6.66 9.66 0.70
CA SER A 123 -7.82 9.99 -0.15
C SER A 123 -9.12 10.02 0.66
N ARG A 124 -9.27 9.14 1.65
CA ARG A 124 -10.41 9.13 2.56
C ARG A 124 -10.45 10.38 3.44
N VAL A 125 -9.32 10.77 4.02
CA VAL A 125 -9.21 12.00 4.83
C VAL A 125 -9.58 13.23 3.99
N LYS A 126 -9.07 13.32 2.75
CA LYS A 126 -9.42 14.41 1.81
C LYS A 126 -10.92 14.45 1.49
N LEU A 127 -11.52 13.28 1.27
CA LEU A 127 -12.94 13.21 0.92
C LEU A 127 -13.81 13.65 2.10
N ASN A 128 -13.44 13.27 3.33
CA ASN A 128 -14.13 13.70 4.54
C ASN A 128 -13.98 15.21 4.79
N SER A 129 -12.78 15.79 4.60
CA SER A 129 -12.59 17.23 4.73
C SER A 129 -13.37 18.02 3.67
N SER A 130 -13.38 17.53 2.43
CA SER A 130 -14.20 18.10 1.35
C SER A 130 -15.70 18.03 1.65
N ARG A 131 -16.19 16.91 2.24
CA ARG A 131 -17.58 16.78 2.67
C ARG A 131 -17.94 17.82 3.74
N MET A 132 -17.07 18.00 4.74
CA MET A 132 -17.29 19.00 5.80
C MET A 132 -17.38 20.42 5.25
N LEU A 133 -16.44 20.83 4.38
CA LEU A 133 -16.47 22.17 3.77
C LEU A 133 -17.73 22.38 2.92
N SER A 134 -18.13 21.38 2.15
CA SER A 134 -19.36 21.45 1.35
C SER A 134 -20.61 21.62 2.22
N GLN A 135 -20.69 20.90 3.35
CA GLN A 135 -21.78 21.04 4.31
C GLN A 135 -21.78 22.42 4.98
N ASP A 136 -20.61 22.95 5.34
CA ASP A 136 -20.51 24.27 5.97
C ASP A 136 -20.87 25.40 4.99
N ARG A 137 -20.46 25.27 3.72
CA ARG A 137 -20.90 26.15 2.64
C ARG A 137 -22.41 26.11 2.43
N GLU A 138 -23.02 24.93 2.44
CA GLU A 138 -24.48 24.80 2.31
C GLU A 138 -25.22 25.40 3.50
N LYS A 139 -24.74 25.17 4.74
CA LYS A 139 -25.31 25.80 5.95
C LYS A 139 -25.21 27.32 5.90
N LEU A 140 -24.05 27.87 5.55
CA LEU A 140 -23.87 29.32 5.40
C LEU A 140 -24.82 29.86 4.31
N GLY A 141 -24.93 29.17 3.16
CA GLY A 141 -25.86 29.55 2.09
C GLY A 141 -27.32 29.57 2.52
N ARG A 142 -27.76 28.57 3.31
CA ARG A 142 -29.11 28.53 3.90
C ARG A 142 -29.33 29.66 4.89
N ILE A 143 -28.38 29.89 5.80
CA ILE A 143 -28.44 31.01 6.77
C ILE A 143 -28.58 32.35 6.04
N PHE A 144 -27.76 32.62 5.00
CA PHE A 144 -27.89 33.83 4.19
C PHE A 144 -29.24 33.95 3.49
N SER A 145 -29.77 32.85 2.95
CA SER A 145 -31.07 32.84 2.28
C SER A 145 -32.23 33.08 3.25
N ASP A 146 -32.16 32.52 4.45
CA ASP A 146 -33.13 32.70 5.53
C ASP A 146 -33.09 34.14 6.09
N LEU A 147 -31.90 34.72 6.25
CA LEU A 147 -31.74 36.13 6.63
C LEU A 147 -32.26 37.08 5.53
N ALA A 148 -32.09 36.74 4.25
CA ALA A 148 -32.60 37.54 3.13
C ALA A 148 -34.11 37.38 2.89
N GLY A 149 -34.70 36.24 3.28
CA GLY A 149 -36.11 35.90 3.07
C GLY A 149 -37.05 36.18 4.27
N SER A 150 -36.51 36.55 5.44
CA SER A 150 -37.31 36.86 6.63
C SER A 150 -38.12 38.15 6.45
N SER A 151 -39.40 38.00 6.09
CA SER A 151 -40.40 39.09 6.05
C SER A 151 -41.26 39.13 7.33
N ILE A 152 -40.66 38.94 8.49
CA ILE A 152 -41.36 39.11 9.78
C ILE A 152 -41.37 40.60 10.16
N PRO A 153 -42.52 41.22 10.46
CA PRO A 153 -42.55 42.60 10.89
C PRO A 153 -42.09 42.69 12.36
N ALA A 154 -41.13 43.60 12.61
CA ALA A 154 -40.65 44.07 13.92
C ALA A 154 -39.87 43.05 14.80
N SER A 155 -38.61 42.83 14.45
CA SER A 155 -37.49 42.63 15.40
C SER A 155 -36.35 43.53 14.90
N PRO A 156 -35.47 44.11 15.75
CA PRO A 156 -34.56 45.15 15.32
C PRO A 156 -33.66 44.61 14.21
N LEU A 157 -33.28 45.50 13.27
CA LEU A 157 -32.37 45.28 12.15
C LEU A 157 -31.47 44.04 12.35
N PRO A 158 -31.33 43.14 11.35
CA PRO A 158 -30.30 42.12 11.43
C PRO A 158 -28.98 42.83 11.73
N ASP A 159 -28.35 42.48 12.86
CA ASP A 159 -27.12 43.12 13.33
C ASP A 159 -26.13 43.15 12.16
N SER A 160 -25.77 44.34 11.68
CA SER A 160 -24.87 44.49 10.54
C SER A 160 -23.50 43.83 10.80
N GLY A 161 -23.12 43.69 12.07
CA GLY A 161 -21.97 42.91 12.51
C GLY A 161 -22.11 41.41 12.22
N LEU A 162 -23.29 40.82 12.44
CA LEU A 162 -23.54 39.40 12.18
C LEU A 162 -23.48 39.08 10.68
N LEU A 163 -23.98 39.98 9.83
CA LEU A 163 -23.86 39.83 8.37
C LEU A 163 -22.41 39.93 7.88
N SER A 164 -21.62 40.82 8.48
CA SER A 164 -20.17 40.93 8.26
C SER A 164 -19.45 39.64 8.66
N ASP A 165 -19.70 39.13 9.86
CA ASP A 165 -19.07 37.91 10.38
C ASP A 165 -19.42 36.67 9.54
N LEU A 166 -20.66 36.57 9.06
CA LEU A 166 -21.09 35.49 8.16
C LEU A 166 -20.42 35.59 6.78
N GLN A 167 -20.17 36.81 6.30
CA GLN A 167 -19.47 37.03 5.04
C GLN A 167 -17.98 36.66 5.16
N GLU A 168 -17.33 37.03 6.25
CA GLU A 168 -15.96 36.60 6.56
C GLU A 168 -15.86 35.07 6.71
N ALA A 169 -16.84 34.43 7.37
CA ALA A 169 -16.89 32.97 7.49
C ALA A 169 -17.01 32.28 6.12
N ARG A 170 -17.81 32.84 5.20
CA ARG A 170 -17.93 32.34 3.82
C ARG A 170 -16.62 32.49 3.05
N GLU A 171 -15.95 33.63 3.17
CA GLU A 171 -14.66 33.88 2.53
C GLU A 171 -13.58 32.94 3.08
N ALA A 172 -13.58 32.65 4.39
CA ALA A 172 -12.70 31.69 5.02
C ALA A 172 -12.92 30.25 4.51
N VAL A 173 -14.18 29.84 4.31
CA VAL A 173 -14.52 28.53 3.71
C VAL A 173 -14.02 28.43 2.26
N ILE A 174 -14.18 29.49 1.46
CA ILE A 174 -13.67 29.54 0.08
C ILE A 174 -12.13 29.48 0.05
N LEU A 175 -11.47 30.18 0.96
CA LEU A 175 -10.01 30.11 1.14
C LEU A 175 -9.55 28.72 1.56
N ALA A 176 -10.28 28.05 2.46
CA ALA A 176 -10.00 26.69 2.87
C ALA A 176 -10.15 25.69 1.71
N GLU A 177 -11.21 25.81 0.90
CA GLU A 177 -11.41 25.04 -0.34
C GLU A 177 -10.23 25.24 -1.31
N ALA A 178 -9.87 26.50 -1.59
CA ALA A 178 -8.75 26.83 -2.49
C ALA A 178 -7.39 26.33 -1.96
N LEU A 179 -7.16 26.36 -0.65
CA LEU A 179 -5.94 25.83 -0.03
C LEU A 179 -5.85 24.31 -0.11
N MET A 180 -6.97 23.59 -0.03
CA MET A 180 -6.98 22.14 -0.26
C MET A 180 -6.63 21.80 -1.71
N GLU A 181 -7.18 22.55 -2.68
CA GLU A 181 -6.89 22.36 -4.10
C GLU A 181 -5.42 22.68 -4.46
N LEU A 182 -4.88 23.78 -3.92
CA LEU A 182 -3.52 24.24 -4.24
C LEU A 182 -2.43 23.39 -3.58
N LYS A 183 -2.68 22.89 -2.37
CA LYS A 183 -1.66 22.14 -1.64
C LYS A 183 -1.57 20.67 -2.04
N GLY A 184 -2.56 20.12 -2.76
CA GLY A 184 -2.56 18.72 -3.20
C GLY A 184 -2.40 17.71 -2.05
N TYR A 185 -2.63 18.11 -0.79
CA TYR A 185 -2.51 17.26 0.40
C TYR A 185 -3.53 16.15 0.36
#